data_AF-A0A7Y1TW16-F1
#
_entry.id   AF-A0A7Y1TW16-F1
#
_cell.length_a   1.000
_cell.length_b   1.000
_cell.length_c   1.000
_cell.angle_alpha   90.00
_cell.angle_beta   90.00
_cell.angle_gamma   90.00
#
_symmetry.space_group_name_H-M   'P 1'
#
loop_
_entity.id
_entity.type
_entity.pdbx_description
1 polymer ?
#
loop_
_entity_poly.entity_id
_entity_poly.type
_entity_poly.pdbx_seq_one_letter_code
_entity_poly.pdbx_strand_id
1 'polypeptide(L)'
;MTQIVAGSLARIADFDTTSFDTSPIARSDWTTGDYVVAEVTETPSDMNLVENCIGDMIPVAPGDRIIGALGCRAATLEGVGSWRDVRHDRMQLLTGAGLLGAFTSYSAFLPEPASLRYQGHIVRGGRKATMNDFALQCSAGKYTVPTILLIGTSMSAGKTTTGRLACELLTSAGLRVTGVKLTGAGRYRDILAFRDSGASEIFDFVDVGLPSTVVPEDRFRAAIRPLLRHIASRQPDVAVVEAGASPLEPYNGAAAIDELNNSISCTILCASDPYAVVGVQKSFDFSPDLVAGPATNTSAAIDLVEKLSGLRGINVMDPDSVPEFRSVLAAKLNLKLD
;
A
#
# COMPACT_ATOMS: atom_id res chain seq x y z
N MET A 1 -23.53 -7.66 21.65
CA MET A 1 -24.18 -7.63 20.33
C MET A 1 -23.11 -7.95 19.32
N THR A 2 -23.41 -8.82 18.36
CA THR A 2 -22.49 -9.21 17.30
C THR A 2 -22.45 -8.10 16.24
N GLN A 3 -21.28 -7.51 15.97
CA GLN A 3 -21.13 -6.45 14.97
C GLN A 3 -20.65 -7.02 13.62
N ILE A 4 -20.84 -6.25 12.55
CA ILE A 4 -20.21 -6.49 11.25
C ILE A 4 -19.30 -5.30 10.91
N VAL A 5 -18.03 -5.56 10.65
CA VAL A 5 -17.03 -4.55 10.32
C VAL A 5 -16.59 -4.74 8.87
N ALA A 6 -16.81 -3.73 8.04
CA ALA A 6 -16.27 -3.71 6.68
C ALA A 6 -14.84 -3.21 6.70
N GLY A 7 -13.89 -4.11 6.40
CA GLY A 7 -12.47 -3.77 6.30
C GLY A 7 -12.21 -2.78 5.16
N SER A 8 -11.13 -2.03 5.24
CA SER A 8 -10.79 -0.97 4.27
C SER A 8 -10.54 -1.46 2.83
N LEU A 9 -10.40 -2.76 2.60
CA LEU A 9 -10.45 -3.35 1.25
C LEU A 9 -11.86 -3.32 0.61
N ALA A 10 -12.90 -3.12 1.42
CA ALA A 10 -14.28 -2.96 0.96
C ALA A 10 -14.68 -1.50 0.73
N ARG A 11 -13.78 -0.53 0.94
CA ARG A 11 -14.11 0.91 0.89
C ARG A 11 -14.54 1.44 -0.49
N ILE A 12 -14.22 0.71 -1.56
CA ILE A 12 -14.65 1.04 -2.92
C ILE A 12 -16.06 0.51 -3.21
N ALA A 13 -16.57 -0.39 -2.37
CA ALA A 13 -17.89 -0.97 -2.49
C ALA A 13 -18.90 -0.24 -1.60
N ASP A 14 -20.17 -0.33 -1.96
CA ASP A 14 -21.32 0.31 -1.31
C ASP A 14 -22.03 -0.64 -0.33
N PHE A 15 -21.27 -1.47 0.41
CA PHE A 15 -21.85 -2.46 1.33
C PHE A 15 -22.50 -1.85 2.58
N ASP A 16 -22.23 -0.58 2.87
CA ASP A 16 -22.85 0.19 3.95
C ASP A 16 -24.22 0.77 3.59
N THR A 17 -24.48 0.94 2.29
CA THR A 17 -25.65 1.65 1.74
C THR A 17 -26.55 0.76 0.90
N THR A 18 -26.01 -0.31 0.32
CA THR A 18 -26.73 -1.25 -0.54
C THR A 18 -26.69 -2.68 0.01
N SER A 19 -27.86 -3.28 0.17
CA SER A 19 -28.02 -4.66 0.67
C SER A 19 -27.28 -5.69 -0.19
N PHE A 20 -26.88 -6.79 0.44
CA PHE A 20 -26.28 -7.93 -0.21
C PHE A 20 -26.66 -9.22 0.50
N ASP A 21 -26.61 -10.33 -0.23
CA ASP A 21 -26.76 -11.67 0.34
C ASP A 21 -25.38 -12.26 0.66
N THR A 22 -25.35 -13.27 1.52
CA THR A 22 -24.15 -14.08 1.76
C THR A 22 -24.45 -15.52 1.41
N SER A 23 -23.62 -16.14 0.56
CA SER A 23 -23.79 -17.55 0.18
C SER A 23 -22.45 -18.28 0.03
N PRO A 24 -22.34 -19.52 0.49
CA PRO A 24 -21.16 -20.35 0.22
C PRO A 24 -20.98 -20.57 -1.29
N ILE A 25 -19.77 -20.35 -1.78
CA ILE A 25 -19.36 -20.68 -3.15
C ILE A 25 -18.31 -21.79 -3.11
N ALA A 26 -18.36 -22.69 -4.11
CA ALA A 26 -17.41 -23.78 -4.24
C ALA A 26 -15.97 -23.27 -4.29
N ARG A 27 -15.07 -23.97 -3.62
CA ARG A 27 -13.67 -23.54 -3.47
C ARG A 27 -12.93 -23.36 -4.81
N SER A 28 -13.32 -24.13 -5.82
CA SER A 28 -12.81 -24.04 -7.21
C SER A 28 -13.07 -22.68 -7.85
N ASP A 29 -14.10 -21.98 -7.38
CA ASP A 29 -14.59 -20.75 -8.00
C ASP A 29 -14.13 -19.51 -7.24
N TRP A 30 -13.37 -19.67 -6.15
CA TRP A 30 -12.80 -18.55 -5.41
C TRP A 30 -11.70 -17.89 -6.23
N THR A 31 -11.65 -16.56 -6.22
CA THR A 31 -10.64 -15.78 -6.92
C THR A 31 -10.14 -14.60 -6.10
N THR A 32 -8.92 -14.13 -6.41
CA THR A 32 -8.38 -12.89 -5.82
C THR A 32 -9.30 -11.72 -6.12
N GLY A 33 -9.71 -10.99 -5.08
CA GLY A 33 -10.63 -9.87 -5.14
C GLY A 33 -12.09 -10.23 -4.86
N ASP A 34 -12.41 -11.49 -4.56
CA ASP A 34 -13.76 -11.84 -4.11
C ASP A 34 -14.04 -11.24 -2.74
N TYR A 35 -15.21 -10.61 -2.59
CA TYR A 35 -15.68 -10.17 -1.28
C TYR A 35 -16.33 -11.33 -0.52
N VAL A 36 -15.89 -11.54 0.71
CA VAL A 36 -16.41 -12.61 1.58
C VAL A 36 -16.72 -12.06 2.97
N VAL A 37 -17.63 -12.75 3.65
CA VAL A 37 -17.90 -12.55 5.08
C VAL A 37 -17.19 -13.65 5.85
N ALA A 38 -16.45 -13.27 6.88
CA ALA A 38 -15.82 -14.18 7.82
C ALA A 38 -16.22 -13.85 9.25
N GLU A 39 -16.44 -14.86 10.08
CA GLU A 39 -16.74 -14.72 11.50
C GLU A 39 -15.46 -14.87 12.31
N VAL A 40 -15.23 -13.98 13.26
CA VAL A 40 -14.13 -14.09 14.22
C VAL A 40 -14.42 -15.25 15.16
N THR A 41 -13.55 -16.25 15.20
CA THR A 41 -13.71 -17.41 16.09
C THR A 41 -12.87 -17.31 17.35
N GLU A 42 -11.63 -16.80 17.21
CA GLU A 42 -10.70 -16.68 18.32
C GLU A 42 -9.87 -15.41 18.15
N THR A 43 -9.65 -14.71 19.26
CA THR A 43 -8.83 -13.50 19.35
C THR A 43 -7.73 -13.75 20.38
N PRO A 44 -6.51 -14.14 19.96
CA PRO A 44 -5.41 -14.45 20.88
C PRO A 44 -4.93 -13.26 21.71
N SER A 45 -5.34 -12.04 21.35
CA SER A 45 -5.07 -10.80 22.08
C SER A 45 -6.23 -9.81 21.94
N ASP A 46 -6.31 -8.87 22.89
CA ASP A 46 -7.26 -7.74 22.85
C ASP A 46 -6.93 -6.71 21.76
N MET A 47 -5.85 -6.94 21.00
CA MET A 47 -5.32 -6.04 19.95
C MET A 47 -5.71 -6.49 18.53
N ASN A 48 -6.73 -7.35 18.39
CA ASN A 48 -7.26 -7.73 17.08
C ASN A 48 -8.12 -6.61 16.52
N LEU A 49 -7.48 -5.72 15.77
CA LEU A 49 -8.09 -4.54 15.17
C LEU A 49 -8.28 -4.72 13.67
N VAL A 50 -9.46 -4.35 13.18
CA VAL A 50 -9.77 -4.25 11.75
C VAL A 50 -9.83 -2.78 11.37
N GLU A 51 -9.07 -2.40 10.36
CA GLU A 51 -9.13 -1.06 9.75
C GLU A 51 -10.41 -0.96 8.91
N ASN A 52 -11.35 -0.11 9.31
CA ASN A 52 -12.63 0.05 8.61
C ASN A 52 -12.50 0.86 7.31
N CYS A 53 -13.60 1.03 6.58
CA CYS A 53 -13.63 1.73 5.30
C CYS A 53 -13.24 3.22 5.36
N ILE A 54 -13.27 3.86 6.53
CA ILE A 54 -12.84 5.26 6.72
C ILE A 54 -11.44 5.38 7.35
N GLY A 55 -10.82 4.26 7.75
CA GLY A 55 -9.46 4.18 8.29
C GLY A 55 -9.36 3.99 9.80
N ASP A 56 -10.47 3.89 10.53
CA ASP A 56 -10.43 3.66 11.97
C ASP A 56 -10.09 2.21 12.30
N MET A 57 -9.32 2.01 13.36
CA MET A 57 -9.00 0.68 13.86
C MET A 57 -10.08 0.22 14.85
N ILE A 58 -10.92 -0.72 14.42
CA ILE A 58 -12.05 -1.23 15.18
C ILE A 58 -11.67 -2.55 15.87
N PRO A 59 -11.80 -2.66 17.21
CA PRO A 59 -11.61 -3.94 17.89
C PRO A 59 -12.72 -4.92 17.51
N VAL A 60 -12.33 -6.17 17.27
CA VAL A 60 -13.26 -7.27 16.98
C VAL A 60 -13.14 -8.37 18.02
N ALA A 61 -14.25 -9.02 18.35
CA ALA A 61 -14.32 -10.10 19.31
C ALA A 61 -14.93 -11.38 18.69
N PRO A 62 -14.77 -12.55 19.32
CA PRO A 62 -15.41 -13.78 18.86
C PRO A 62 -16.92 -13.61 18.64
N GLY A 63 -17.40 -14.08 17.49
CA GLY A 63 -18.75 -13.91 16.98
C GLY A 63 -18.89 -12.76 15.98
N ASP A 64 -18.08 -11.70 16.08
CA ASP A 64 -18.14 -10.57 15.15
C ASP A 64 -17.85 -11.01 13.72
N ARG A 65 -18.39 -10.25 12.75
CA ARG A 65 -18.23 -10.54 11.32
C ARG A 65 -17.37 -9.49 10.67
N ILE A 66 -16.56 -9.91 9.71
CA ILE A 66 -15.70 -9.05 8.92
C ILE A 66 -16.07 -9.23 7.46
N ILE A 67 -16.31 -8.11 6.77
CA ILE A 67 -16.33 -8.08 5.30
C ILE A 67 -14.91 -7.76 4.86
N GLY A 68 -14.34 -8.63 4.03
CA GLY A 68 -13.01 -8.47 3.49
C GLY A 68 -12.90 -9.04 2.08
N ALA A 69 -11.71 -8.94 1.50
CA ALA A 69 -11.42 -9.45 0.17
C ALA A 69 -10.40 -10.58 0.21
N LEU A 70 -10.62 -11.63 -0.58
CA LEU A 70 -9.66 -12.70 -0.75
C LEU A 70 -8.41 -12.22 -1.49
N GLY A 71 -7.23 -12.47 -0.94
CA GLY A 71 -5.99 -12.06 -1.60
C GLY A 71 -4.75 -12.82 -1.14
N CYS A 72 -3.60 -12.32 -1.57
CA CYS A 72 -2.31 -12.93 -1.30
C CYS A 72 -1.40 -11.92 -0.61
N ARG A 73 -0.55 -12.40 0.27
CA ARG A 73 0.47 -11.60 0.96
C ARG A 73 1.80 -12.35 0.92
N ALA A 74 2.86 -11.64 0.58
CA ALA A 74 4.22 -12.17 0.52
C ALA A 74 5.18 -11.16 1.15
N ALA A 75 4.98 -10.86 2.43
CA ALA A 75 5.80 -9.91 3.16
C ALA A 75 7.08 -10.57 3.67
N THR A 76 8.23 -9.94 3.42
CA THR A 76 9.56 -10.42 3.84
C THR A 76 9.84 -10.23 5.33
N LEU A 77 9.22 -9.20 5.95
CA LEU A 77 9.39 -8.88 7.38
C LEU A 77 8.26 -9.43 8.27
N GLU A 78 7.05 -9.53 7.72
CA GLU A 78 5.83 -9.82 8.47
C GLU A 78 5.38 -11.27 8.25
N GLY A 79 4.39 -11.50 7.37
CA GLY A 79 3.88 -12.84 7.10
C GLY A 79 3.48 -13.07 5.64
N VAL A 80 3.49 -14.34 5.27
CA VAL A 80 3.17 -14.88 3.95
C VAL A 80 1.92 -15.73 4.06
N GLY A 81 1.00 -15.55 3.12
CA GLY A 81 -0.24 -16.30 3.09
C GLY A 81 -1.07 -16.02 1.86
N SER A 82 -2.03 -16.90 1.59
CA SER A 82 -2.93 -16.75 0.47
C SER A 82 -4.33 -17.21 0.84
N TRP A 83 -5.34 -16.62 0.21
CA TRP A 83 -6.66 -17.22 0.16
C TRP A 83 -6.60 -18.66 -0.31
N ARG A 84 -5.66 -19.06 -1.17
CA ARG A 84 -5.48 -20.45 -1.66
C ARG A 84 -5.12 -21.45 -0.56
N ASP A 85 -4.55 -20.99 0.55
CA ASP A 85 -4.08 -21.84 1.65
C ASP A 85 -5.17 -22.12 2.70
N VAL A 86 -6.33 -21.48 2.57
CA VAL A 86 -7.51 -21.74 3.43
C VAL A 86 -7.92 -23.21 3.35
N ARG A 87 -8.07 -23.84 4.51
CA ARG A 87 -8.52 -25.24 4.70
C ARG A 87 -9.59 -25.29 5.78
N HIS A 88 -10.59 -26.16 5.61
CA HIS A 88 -11.68 -26.34 6.58
C HIS A 88 -12.35 -25.01 6.98
N ASP A 89 -12.51 -24.10 6.00
CA ASP A 89 -13.07 -22.76 6.18
C ASP A 89 -12.34 -21.86 7.19
N ARG A 90 -11.14 -22.24 7.63
CA ARG A 90 -10.30 -21.46 8.55
C ARG A 90 -9.43 -20.47 7.78
N MET A 91 -9.52 -19.21 8.18
CA MET A 91 -8.81 -18.07 7.59
C MET A 91 -8.31 -17.13 8.70
N GLN A 92 -7.48 -16.18 8.31
CA GLN A 92 -6.97 -15.08 9.13
C GLN A 92 -6.99 -13.77 8.34
N LEU A 93 -6.82 -12.67 9.06
CA LEU A 93 -6.49 -11.37 8.48
C LEU A 93 -5.00 -11.36 8.10
N LEU A 94 -4.71 -11.49 6.81
CA LEU A 94 -3.36 -11.29 6.28
C LEU A 94 -2.91 -9.82 6.43
N THR A 95 -3.88 -8.91 6.51
CA THR A 95 -3.69 -7.50 6.90
C THR A 95 -4.90 -7.03 7.69
N GLY A 96 -4.72 -6.05 8.58
CA GLY A 96 -5.84 -5.38 9.27
C GLY A 96 -6.88 -4.73 8.35
N ALA A 97 -6.59 -4.50 7.06
CA ALA A 97 -7.54 -3.94 6.07
C ALA A 97 -8.65 -4.90 5.62
N GLY A 98 -8.69 -6.13 6.15
CA GLY A 98 -9.62 -7.16 5.66
C GLY A 98 -9.09 -7.95 4.47
N LEU A 99 -7.76 -8.09 4.32
CA LEU A 99 -7.16 -9.05 3.39
C LEU A 99 -7.32 -10.46 3.99
N LEU A 100 -8.17 -11.29 3.40
CA LEU A 100 -8.53 -12.59 3.94
C LEU A 100 -7.80 -13.72 3.21
N GLY A 101 -7.25 -14.64 4.00
CA GLY A 101 -6.61 -15.85 3.50
C GLY A 101 -6.10 -16.73 4.63
N ALA A 102 -5.10 -17.57 4.40
CA ALA A 102 -4.44 -18.30 5.47
C ALA A 102 -2.93 -18.04 5.46
N PHE A 103 -2.34 -17.80 6.63
CA PHE A 103 -0.89 -17.70 6.76
C PHE A 103 -0.25 -19.08 6.58
N THR A 104 0.82 -19.13 5.80
CA THR A 104 1.71 -20.30 5.68
C THR A 104 3.01 -20.10 6.47
N SER A 105 3.38 -18.84 6.72
CA SER A 105 4.50 -18.45 7.57
C SER A 105 4.30 -17.01 8.06
N TYR A 106 4.72 -16.70 9.28
CA TYR A 106 4.78 -15.34 9.78
C TYR A 106 5.86 -15.21 10.85
N SER A 107 6.39 -14.00 10.98
CA SER A 107 7.44 -13.67 11.93
C SER A 107 7.02 -13.92 13.38
N ALA A 108 7.91 -14.49 14.19
CA ALA A 108 7.70 -14.69 15.63
C ALA A 108 7.56 -13.37 16.41
N PHE A 109 7.91 -12.25 15.79
CA PHE A 109 7.74 -10.91 16.37
C PHE A 109 6.34 -10.32 16.13
N LEU A 110 5.48 -10.99 15.35
CA LEU A 110 4.10 -10.57 15.16
C LEU A 110 3.18 -11.19 16.22
N PRO A 111 2.17 -10.43 16.71
CA PRO A 111 1.07 -11.00 17.46
C PRO A 111 0.41 -12.14 16.68
N GLU A 112 -0.06 -13.15 17.41
CA GLU A 112 -0.81 -14.23 16.79
C GLU A 112 -2.09 -13.69 16.12
N PRO A 113 -2.33 -13.98 14.83
CA PRO A 113 -3.43 -13.41 14.10
C PRO A 113 -4.78 -13.97 14.58
N ALA A 114 -5.82 -13.13 14.56
CA ALA A 114 -7.20 -13.59 14.78
C ALA A 114 -7.55 -14.76 13.86
N SER A 115 -8.15 -15.80 14.44
CA SER A 115 -8.73 -16.90 13.68
C SER A 115 -10.13 -16.54 13.23
N LEU A 116 -10.39 -16.76 11.95
CA LEU A 116 -11.65 -16.49 11.28
C LEU A 116 -12.22 -17.76 10.66
N ARG A 117 -13.54 -17.85 10.58
CA ARG A 117 -14.26 -18.88 9.84
C ARG A 117 -15.03 -18.25 8.69
N TYR A 118 -14.79 -18.72 7.46
CA TYR A 118 -15.52 -18.31 6.28
C TYR A 118 -17.04 -18.58 6.43
N GLN A 119 -17.86 -17.60 6.07
CA GLN A 119 -19.34 -17.68 6.16
C GLN A 119 -20.02 -17.64 4.79
N GLY A 120 -19.33 -17.17 3.75
CA GLY A 120 -19.88 -17.05 2.41
C GLY A 120 -19.24 -15.92 1.61
N HIS A 121 -19.48 -15.93 0.31
CA HIS A 121 -19.23 -14.77 -0.55
C HIS A 121 -20.37 -13.78 -0.43
N ILE A 122 -20.05 -12.51 -0.59
CA ILE A 122 -21.06 -11.49 -0.84
C ILE A 122 -21.64 -11.72 -2.25
N VAL A 123 -22.97 -11.80 -2.35
CA VAL A 123 -23.69 -12.09 -3.60
C VAL A 123 -24.69 -10.97 -3.89
N ARG A 124 -24.73 -10.54 -5.16
CA ARG A 124 -25.72 -9.61 -5.71
C ARG A 124 -26.22 -10.10 -7.06
N GLY A 125 -27.54 -10.13 -7.25
CA GLY A 125 -28.15 -10.59 -8.50
C GLY A 125 -27.72 -12.01 -8.89
N GLY A 126 -27.54 -12.90 -7.90
CA GLY A 126 -27.12 -14.29 -8.12
C GLY A 126 -25.65 -14.49 -8.50
N ARG A 127 -24.82 -13.43 -8.50
CA ARG A 127 -23.38 -13.50 -8.77
C ARG A 127 -22.58 -13.02 -7.57
N LYS A 128 -21.39 -13.60 -7.34
CA LYS A 128 -20.47 -13.08 -6.33
C LYS A 128 -20.04 -11.66 -6.68
N ALA A 129 -20.00 -10.79 -5.67
CA ALA A 129 -19.41 -9.47 -5.78
C ALA A 129 -17.89 -9.57 -5.63
N THR A 130 -17.19 -8.84 -6.49
CA THR A 130 -15.73 -8.77 -6.53
C THR A 130 -15.29 -7.33 -6.48
N MET A 131 -14.06 -7.07 -6.04
CA MET A 131 -13.46 -5.74 -6.07
C MET A 131 -13.46 -5.13 -7.47
N ASN A 132 -13.41 -5.94 -8.53
CA ASN A 132 -13.44 -5.47 -9.91
C ASN A 132 -14.80 -4.91 -10.33
N ASP A 133 -15.90 -5.30 -9.68
CA ASP A 133 -17.22 -4.73 -9.94
C ASP A 133 -17.31 -3.25 -9.53
N PHE A 134 -16.40 -2.80 -8.66
CA PHE A 134 -16.33 -1.44 -8.12
C PHE A 134 -15.04 -0.70 -8.51
N ALA A 135 -14.17 -1.34 -9.29
CA ALA A 135 -12.89 -0.80 -9.66
C ALA A 135 -13.04 0.46 -10.53
N LEU A 136 -12.29 1.50 -10.19
CA LEU A 136 -12.17 2.71 -10.97
C LEU A 136 -11.76 2.37 -12.41
N GLN A 137 -12.51 2.94 -13.36
CA GLN A 137 -12.23 2.80 -14.79
C GLN A 137 -11.86 4.16 -15.39
N CYS A 138 -10.77 4.19 -16.16
CA CYS A 138 -10.38 5.36 -16.94
C CYS A 138 -9.66 4.91 -18.23
N SER A 139 -10.22 5.26 -19.39
CA SER A 139 -9.74 4.82 -20.69
C SER A 139 -8.89 5.86 -21.43
N ALA A 140 -8.98 7.13 -21.05
CA ALA A 140 -8.37 8.24 -21.77
C ALA A 140 -7.22 8.91 -20.99
N GLY A 141 -6.26 9.46 -21.71
CA GLY A 141 -5.10 10.15 -21.15
C GLY A 141 -3.84 9.29 -21.09
N LYS A 142 -2.71 9.98 -20.91
CA LYS A 142 -1.42 9.38 -20.59
C LYS A 142 -0.97 9.98 -19.26
N TYR A 143 -0.29 9.17 -18.46
CA TYR A 143 0.33 9.67 -17.24
C TYR A 143 1.57 10.47 -17.59
N THR A 144 1.58 11.75 -17.21
CA THR A 144 2.68 12.69 -17.45
C THR A 144 2.92 13.59 -16.25
N VAL A 145 2.39 13.24 -15.08
CA VAL A 145 2.47 14.05 -13.86
C VAL A 145 3.88 13.94 -13.28
N PRO A 146 4.59 15.06 -13.02
CA PRO A 146 5.87 15.02 -12.31
C PRO A 146 5.77 14.22 -11.02
N THR A 147 6.63 13.21 -10.87
CA THR A 147 6.50 12.20 -9.82
C THR A 147 7.72 12.17 -8.92
N ILE A 148 7.48 12.26 -7.61
CA ILE A 148 8.44 11.82 -6.59
C ILE A 148 8.13 10.36 -6.28
N LEU A 149 9.04 9.48 -6.66
CA LEU A 149 8.94 8.05 -6.43
C LEU A 149 9.66 7.67 -5.13
N LEU A 150 8.94 7.05 -4.21
CA LEU A 150 9.46 6.47 -2.97
C LEU A 150 9.56 4.95 -3.16
N ILE A 151 10.78 4.42 -3.08
CA ILE A 151 11.05 2.99 -3.11
C ILE A 151 11.68 2.56 -1.78
N GLY A 152 11.56 1.29 -1.44
CA GLY A 152 11.99 0.78 -0.13
C GLY A 152 12.90 -0.43 -0.26
N THR A 153 13.95 -0.51 0.55
CA THR A 153 14.76 -1.74 0.65
C THR A 153 13.95 -2.89 1.27
N SER A 154 12.97 -2.57 2.11
CA SER A 154 12.07 -3.50 2.78
C SER A 154 10.75 -2.82 3.18
N MET A 155 9.87 -3.59 3.80
CA MET A 155 8.73 -3.07 4.55
C MET A 155 9.22 -2.19 5.71
N SER A 156 8.43 -1.18 6.09
CA SER A 156 8.76 -0.28 7.19
C SER A 156 10.09 0.48 7.04
N ALA A 157 10.64 0.58 5.82
CA ALA A 157 11.89 1.28 5.56
C ALA A 157 11.77 2.83 5.54
N GLY A 158 10.63 3.39 5.94
CA GLY A 158 10.42 4.83 6.05
C GLY A 158 9.70 5.51 4.88
N LYS A 159 9.23 4.75 3.87
CA LYS A 159 8.53 5.32 2.68
C LYS A 159 7.37 6.24 3.05
N THR A 160 6.43 5.75 3.85
CA THR A 160 5.25 6.54 4.22
C THR A 160 5.64 7.79 5.01
N THR A 161 6.61 7.70 5.91
CA THR A 161 7.13 8.85 6.66
C THR A 161 7.77 9.91 5.75
N THR A 162 8.62 9.49 4.81
CA THR A 162 9.23 10.40 3.82
C THR A 162 8.17 11.03 2.92
N GLY A 163 7.18 10.25 2.48
CA GLY A 163 6.08 10.73 1.65
C GLY A 163 5.20 11.77 2.34
N ARG A 164 4.97 11.62 3.65
CA ARG A 164 4.26 12.62 4.47
C ARG A 164 4.96 13.98 4.44
N LEU A 165 6.26 14.01 4.73
CA LEU A 165 7.03 15.26 4.69
C LEU A 165 7.04 15.87 3.28
N ALA A 166 7.19 15.04 2.24
CA ALA A 166 7.13 15.52 0.85
C ALA A 166 5.76 16.16 0.53
N CYS A 167 4.66 15.50 0.89
CA CYS A 167 3.31 16.04 0.72
C CYS A 167 3.13 17.37 1.46
N GLU A 168 3.59 17.44 2.71
CA GLU A 168 3.47 18.62 3.56
C GLU A 168 4.20 19.83 2.95
N LEU A 169 5.45 19.64 2.54
CA LEU A 169 6.28 20.72 1.99
C LEU A 169 5.75 21.22 0.64
N LEU A 170 5.34 20.32 -0.25
CA LEU A 170 4.83 20.67 -1.57
C LEU A 170 3.47 21.36 -1.46
N THR A 171 2.59 20.88 -0.58
CA THR A 171 1.30 21.49 -0.33
C THR A 171 1.46 22.87 0.31
N SER A 172 2.40 23.03 1.24
CA SER A 172 2.71 24.33 1.86
C SER A 172 3.25 25.35 0.84
N ALA A 173 3.90 24.88 -0.22
CA ALA A 173 4.32 25.71 -1.36
C ALA A 173 3.18 25.99 -2.36
N GLY A 174 1.94 25.62 -2.04
CA GLY A 174 0.75 25.88 -2.86
C GLY A 174 0.54 24.90 -4.02
N LEU A 175 1.28 23.80 -4.08
CA LEU A 175 1.12 22.79 -5.13
C LEU A 175 -0.04 21.85 -4.82
N ARG A 176 -0.77 21.45 -5.86
CA ARG A 176 -1.77 20.40 -5.78
C ARG A 176 -1.11 19.03 -5.85
N VAL A 177 -0.91 18.43 -4.68
CA VAL A 177 -0.27 17.11 -4.54
C VAL A 177 -1.31 15.99 -4.61
N THR A 178 -1.00 14.92 -5.35
CA THR A 178 -1.70 13.64 -5.25
C THR A 178 -0.80 12.59 -4.61
N GLY A 179 -1.27 11.98 -3.53
CA GLY A 179 -0.60 10.86 -2.89
C GLY A 179 -1.01 9.54 -3.54
N VAL A 180 -0.05 8.67 -3.87
CA VAL A 180 -0.36 7.37 -4.49
C VAL A 180 0.40 6.23 -3.84
N LYS A 181 -0.25 5.08 -3.62
CA LYS A 181 0.42 3.81 -3.31
C LYS A 181 0.15 2.80 -4.41
N LEU A 182 1.13 2.59 -5.29
CA LEU A 182 0.94 1.76 -6.48
C LEU A 182 1.05 0.26 -6.22
N THR A 183 1.79 -0.16 -5.20
CA THR A 183 2.01 -1.59 -4.91
C THR A 183 2.02 -1.94 -3.43
N GLY A 184 1.85 -3.23 -3.13
CA GLY A 184 1.89 -3.80 -1.79
C GLY A 184 0.64 -4.60 -1.44
N ALA A 185 0.39 -4.73 -0.14
CA ALA A 185 -0.86 -5.26 0.41
C ALA A 185 -1.72 -4.11 0.96
N GLY A 186 -3.04 -4.18 0.77
CA GLY A 186 -3.94 -3.07 1.06
C GLY A 186 -3.92 -2.70 2.54
N ARG A 187 -3.74 -1.40 2.81
CA ARG A 187 -3.78 -0.76 4.12
C ARG A 187 -4.10 0.71 3.87
N TYR A 188 -5.31 1.12 4.23
CA TYR A 188 -5.78 2.46 3.89
C TYR A 188 -5.04 3.54 4.68
N ARG A 189 -4.65 3.26 5.94
CA ARG A 189 -3.84 4.17 6.76
C ARG A 189 -2.57 4.69 6.06
N ASP A 190 -1.98 3.87 5.20
CA ASP A 190 -0.70 4.21 4.56
C ASP A 190 -0.91 5.41 3.63
N ILE A 191 -2.02 5.43 2.89
CA ILE A 191 -2.34 6.54 1.98
C ILE A 191 -3.15 7.65 2.66
N LEU A 192 -3.93 7.34 3.70
CA LEU A 192 -4.53 8.35 4.57
C LEU A 192 -3.48 9.26 5.18
N ALA A 193 -2.32 8.72 5.55
CA ALA A 193 -1.22 9.53 6.07
C ALA A 193 -0.76 10.63 5.09
N PHE A 194 -0.86 10.41 3.77
CA PHE A 194 -0.52 11.44 2.78
C PHE A 194 -1.60 12.52 2.73
N ARG A 195 -2.87 12.15 2.83
CA ARG A 195 -3.99 13.11 2.95
C ARG A 195 -3.86 13.96 4.21
N ASP A 196 -3.56 13.33 5.34
CA ASP A 196 -3.37 14.01 6.62
C ASP A 196 -2.15 14.95 6.60
N SER A 197 -1.21 14.72 5.67
CA SER A 197 -0.07 15.59 5.38
C SER A 197 -0.30 16.54 4.19
N GLY A 198 -1.54 16.78 3.80
CA GLY A 198 -1.92 17.84 2.85
C GLY A 198 -2.14 17.40 1.40
N ALA A 199 -1.93 16.13 1.05
CA ALA A 199 -2.26 15.66 -0.29
C ALA A 199 -3.75 15.91 -0.60
N SER A 200 -4.01 16.62 -1.70
CA SER A 200 -5.36 17.01 -2.12
C SER A 200 -6.25 15.81 -2.45
N GLU A 201 -5.62 14.76 -3.00
CA GLU A 201 -6.25 13.50 -3.36
C GLU A 201 -5.30 12.35 -3.08
N ILE A 202 -5.88 11.18 -2.82
CA ILE A 202 -5.14 9.97 -2.51
C ILE A 202 -5.70 8.80 -3.29
N PHE A 203 -4.81 7.93 -3.76
CA PHE A 203 -5.17 6.74 -4.52
C PHE A 203 -4.26 5.56 -4.18
N ASP A 204 -4.78 4.34 -4.25
CA ASP A 204 -3.96 3.13 -4.24
C ASP A 204 -4.53 2.04 -5.17
N PHE A 205 -3.84 0.90 -5.24
CA PHE A 205 -4.26 -0.22 -6.09
C PHE A 205 -5.61 -0.86 -5.69
N VAL A 206 -6.15 -0.60 -4.49
CA VAL A 206 -7.50 -1.03 -4.11
C VAL A 206 -8.54 -0.28 -4.92
N ASP A 207 -8.30 0.99 -5.27
CA ASP A 207 -9.22 1.78 -6.10
C ASP A 207 -9.44 1.16 -7.48
N VAL A 208 -8.52 0.32 -7.95
CA VAL A 208 -8.63 -0.46 -9.21
C VAL A 208 -8.86 -1.94 -8.99
N GLY A 209 -9.42 -2.30 -7.84
CA GLY A 209 -9.96 -3.63 -7.58
C GLY A 209 -8.93 -4.69 -7.19
N LEU A 210 -7.74 -4.29 -6.71
CA LEU A 210 -6.72 -5.22 -6.23
C LEU A 210 -6.66 -5.23 -4.70
N PRO A 211 -6.77 -6.39 -4.02
CA PRO A 211 -6.61 -6.48 -2.57
C PRO A 211 -5.13 -6.41 -2.14
N SER A 212 -4.26 -6.85 -3.05
CA SER A 212 -2.81 -6.69 -3.02
C SER A 212 -2.30 -6.78 -4.45
N THR A 213 -1.07 -6.34 -4.68
CA THR A 213 -0.43 -6.43 -6.00
C THR A 213 0.37 -7.73 -6.19
N VAL A 214 0.08 -8.77 -5.38
CA VAL A 214 0.59 -10.13 -5.60
C VAL A 214 -0.29 -10.84 -6.63
N VAL A 215 -0.13 -10.44 -7.88
CA VAL A 215 -0.88 -10.92 -9.05
C VAL A 215 0.07 -11.02 -10.26
N PRO A 216 -0.31 -11.75 -11.32
CA PRO A 216 0.41 -11.70 -12.59
C PRO A 216 0.61 -10.27 -13.10
N GLU A 217 1.77 -9.98 -13.68
CA GLU A 217 2.17 -8.63 -14.09
C GLU A 217 1.22 -8.01 -15.12
N ASP A 218 0.73 -8.81 -16.07
CA ASP A 218 -0.25 -8.39 -17.07
C ASP A 218 -1.56 -7.90 -16.43
N ARG A 219 -2.05 -8.63 -15.42
CA ARG A 219 -3.21 -8.22 -14.62
C ARG A 219 -2.92 -6.96 -13.81
N PHE A 220 -1.74 -6.85 -13.22
CA PHE A 220 -1.33 -5.65 -12.48
C PHE A 220 -1.33 -4.42 -13.39
N ARG A 221 -0.61 -4.46 -14.52
CA ARG A 221 -0.53 -3.36 -15.49
C ARG A 221 -1.91 -2.98 -16.03
N ALA A 222 -2.76 -3.97 -16.34
CA ALA A 222 -4.12 -3.73 -16.79
C ALA A 222 -4.96 -2.94 -15.75
N ALA A 223 -4.79 -3.24 -14.46
CA ALA A 223 -5.50 -2.56 -13.37
C ALA A 223 -4.95 -1.16 -13.07
N ILE A 224 -3.62 -0.97 -13.02
CA ILE A 224 -3.04 0.33 -12.61
C ILE A 224 -3.07 1.40 -13.71
N ARG A 225 -3.13 1.03 -15.00
CA ARG A 225 -3.21 2.01 -16.09
C ARG A 225 -4.45 2.92 -16.00
N PRO A 226 -5.67 2.39 -15.75
CA PRO A 226 -6.83 3.20 -15.38
C PRO A 226 -6.56 4.17 -14.22
N LEU A 227 -5.90 3.72 -13.15
CA LEU A 227 -5.56 4.57 -12.00
C LEU A 227 -4.68 5.76 -12.42
N LEU A 228 -3.59 5.47 -13.14
CA LEU A 228 -2.65 6.48 -13.60
C LEU A 228 -3.33 7.49 -14.55
N ARG A 229 -4.14 7.02 -15.48
CA ARG A 229 -4.95 7.89 -16.36
C ARG A 229 -5.91 8.77 -15.58
N HIS A 230 -6.56 8.20 -14.56
CA HIS A 230 -7.45 8.95 -13.70
C HIS A 230 -6.69 10.06 -12.98
N ILE A 231 -5.58 9.74 -12.31
CA ILE A 231 -4.72 10.73 -11.64
C ILE A 231 -4.31 11.84 -12.61
N ALA A 232 -3.87 11.50 -13.82
CA ALA A 232 -3.52 12.49 -14.84
C ALA A 232 -4.72 13.40 -15.22
N SER A 233 -5.92 12.85 -15.32
CA SER A 233 -7.15 13.62 -15.60
C SER A 233 -7.52 14.59 -14.48
N ARG A 234 -7.05 14.33 -13.25
CA ARG A 234 -7.22 15.25 -12.12
C ARG A 234 -6.31 16.46 -12.23
N GLN A 235 -5.26 16.43 -13.05
CA GLN A 235 -4.29 17.53 -13.23
C GLN A 235 -3.65 17.99 -11.91
N PRO A 236 -3.03 17.09 -11.12
CA PRO A 236 -2.17 17.50 -10.02
C PRO A 236 -0.87 18.12 -10.55
N ASP A 237 -0.25 18.99 -9.76
CA ASP A 237 1.05 19.57 -10.09
C ASP A 237 2.16 18.54 -9.89
N VAL A 238 2.05 17.72 -8.84
CA VAL A 238 3.04 16.69 -8.46
C VAL A 238 2.32 15.46 -7.87
N ALA A 239 2.82 14.27 -8.20
CA ALA A 239 2.45 13.03 -7.52
C ALA A 239 3.55 12.57 -6.56
N VAL A 240 3.19 12.25 -5.32
CA VAL A 240 4.06 11.56 -4.37
C VAL A 240 3.65 10.10 -4.36
N VAL A 241 4.47 9.25 -4.97
CA VAL A 241 4.13 7.87 -5.28
C VAL A 241 4.98 6.93 -4.44
N GLU A 242 4.35 6.17 -3.56
CA GLU A 242 4.95 5.02 -2.91
C GLU A 242 4.79 3.77 -3.79
N ALA A 243 5.91 3.20 -4.22
CA ALA A 243 5.97 1.82 -4.65
C ALA A 243 6.47 0.96 -3.47
N GLY A 244 5.85 -0.19 -3.29
CA GLY A 244 6.22 -1.22 -2.32
C GLY A 244 7.70 -1.58 -2.34
N ALA A 245 8.11 -2.43 -1.39
CA ALA A 245 9.51 -2.79 -1.19
C ALA A 245 10.16 -3.41 -2.44
N SER A 246 11.47 -3.65 -2.35
CA SER A 246 12.38 -4.22 -3.37
C SER A 246 11.69 -4.75 -4.64
N PRO A 247 12.07 -4.30 -5.85
CA PRO A 247 11.48 -4.78 -7.10
C PRO A 247 11.48 -6.31 -7.31
N LEU A 248 12.25 -7.07 -6.53
CA LEU A 248 12.25 -8.54 -6.51
C LEU A 248 11.11 -9.16 -5.68
N GLU A 249 10.45 -8.38 -4.81
CA GLU A 249 9.27 -8.86 -4.11
C GLU A 249 8.11 -9.02 -5.10
N PRO A 250 7.21 -9.99 -4.88
CA PRO A 250 6.17 -10.36 -5.85
C PRO A 250 4.99 -9.36 -5.85
N TYR A 251 5.25 -8.08 -5.57
CA TYR A 251 4.27 -6.99 -5.55
C TYR A 251 4.27 -6.15 -6.83
N ASN A 252 4.95 -6.59 -7.89
CA ASN A 252 5.04 -5.87 -9.18
C ASN A 252 5.71 -4.47 -9.07
N GLY A 253 6.69 -4.31 -8.17
CA GLY A 253 7.41 -3.04 -7.99
C GLY A 253 8.10 -2.54 -9.25
N ALA A 254 8.84 -3.43 -9.95
CA ALA A 254 9.48 -3.09 -11.23
C ALA A 254 8.47 -2.61 -12.27
N ALA A 255 7.36 -3.35 -12.43
CA ALA A 255 6.31 -2.99 -13.38
C ALA A 255 5.66 -1.64 -13.05
N ALA A 256 5.52 -1.29 -11.77
CA ALA A 256 4.99 0.01 -11.36
C ALA A 256 5.93 1.16 -11.77
N ILE A 257 7.24 0.98 -11.56
CA ILE A 257 8.26 1.95 -11.98
C ILE A 257 8.23 2.12 -13.50
N ASP A 258 8.13 1.02 -14.25
CA ASP A 258 8.03 1.05 -15.72
C ASP A 258 6.80 1.80 -16.22
N GLU A 259 5.65 1.71 -15.53
CA GLU A 259 4.44 2.45 -15.94
C GLU A 259 4.53 3.95 -15.62
N LEU A 260 5.34 4.35 -14.63
CA LEU A 260 5.62 5.76 -14.33
C LEU A 260 6.63 6.36 -15.32
N ASN A 261 7.62 5.57 -15.74
CA ASN A 261 8.60 5.88 -16.78
C ASN A 261 9.20 7.29 -16.65
N ASN A 262 9.21 8.06 -17.74
CA ASN A 262 9.72 9.43 -17.87
C ASN A 262 9.02 10.48 -16.99
N SER A 263 7.98 10.11 -16.23
CA SER A 263 7.30 11.03 -15.32
C SER A 263 8.03 11.17 -13.98
N ILE A 264 8.95 10.24 -13.66
CA ILE A 264 9.73 10.27 -12.43
C ILE A 264 10.74 11.42 -12.49
N SER A 265 10.57 12.41 -11.62
CA SER A 265 11.45 13.58 -11.50
C SER A 265 12.44 13.44 -10.35
N CYS A 266 12.06 12.68 -9.32
CA CYS A 266 12.88 12.41 -8.14
C CYS A 266 12.63 10.98 -7.67
N THR A 267 13.67 10.22 -7.39
CA THR A 267 13.57 8.92 -6.72
C THR A 267 14.26 8.95 -5.37
N ILE A 268 13.53 8.56 -4.33
CA ILE A 268 13.99 8.49 -2.96
C ILE A 268 14.03 7.03 -2.53
N LEU A 269 15.21 6.56 -2.14
CA LEU A 269 15.38 5.23 -1.56
C LEU A 269 15.24 5.29 -0.05
N CYS A 270 14.13 4.78 0.47
CA CYS A 270 13.91 4.59 1.89
C CYS A 270 14.54 3.26 2.32
N ALA A 271 15.58 3.30 3.16
CA ALA A 271 16.38 2.13 3.49
C ALA A 271 16.37 1.82 5.00
N SER A 272 16.36 0.51 5.31
CA SER A 272 16.45 -0.01 6.68
C SER A 272 17.80 0.25 7.34
N ASP A 273 18.87 0.21 6.55
CA ASP A 273 20.25 0.36 7.00
C ASP A 273 21.16 0.76 5.82
N PRO A 274 22.37 1.29 6.08
CA PRO A 274 23.28 1.75 5.02
C PRO A 274 23.76 0.65 4.06
N TYR A 275 23.82 -0.62 4.46
CA TYR A 275 24.25 -1.69 3.56
C TYR A 275 23.13 -2.11 2.60
N ALA A 276 21.88 -2.04 3.04
CA ALA A 276 20.72 -2.28 2.17
C ALA A 276 20.67 -1.30 0.99
N VAL A 277 21.18 -0.07 1.16
CA VAL A 277 21.35 0.90 0.05
C VAL A 277 22.24 0.33 -1.05
N VAL A 278 23.43 -0.18 -0.67
CA VAL A 278 24.37 -0.80 -1.60
C VAL A 278 23.77 -2.03 -2.28
N GLY A 279 23.02 -2.82 -1.52
CA GLY A 279 22.31 -4.00 -2.04
C GLY A 279 21.35 -3.64 -3.17
N VAL A 280 20.52 -2.61 -2.97
CA VAL A 280 19.59 -2.12 -4.01
C VAL A 280 20.34 -1.53 -5.19
N GLN A 281 21.34 -0.65 -4.96
CA GLN A 281 22.09 -0.05 -6.07
C GLN A 281 22.70 -1.10 -6.99
N LYS A 282 23.36 -2.11 -6.41
CA LYS A 282 24.03 -3.17 -7.18
C LYS A 282 23.05 -4.12 -7.85
N SER A 283 21.93 -4.45 -7.20
CA SER A 283 20.99 -5.45 -7.72
C SER A 283 20.17 -4.92 -8.89
N PHE A 284 19.97 -3.60 -8.99
CA PHE A 284 19.11 -2.99 -9.99
C PHE A 284 19.83 -2.00 -10.93
N ASP A 285 21.16 -1.89 -10.82
CA ASP A 285 21.96 -0.86 -11.52
C ASP A 285 21.30 0.53 -11.41
N PHE A 286 20.88 0.84 -10.18
CA PHE A 286 19.95 1.92 -9.90
C PHE A 286 20.59 2.92 -8.93
N SER A 287 20.51 4.21 -9.24
CA SER A 287 21.00 5.28 -8.37
C SER A 287 19.84 6.22 -8.02
N PRO A 288 19.32 6.21 -6.78
CA PRO A 288 18.33 7.18 -6.34
C PRO A 288 18.96 8.58 -6.23
N ASP A 289 18.12 9.60 -6.14
CA ASP A 289 18.53 10.98 -5.92
C ASP A 289 18.89 11.27 -4.46
N LEU A 290 18.24 10.57 -3.53
CA LEU A 290 18.56 10.64 -2.11
C LEU A 290 18.18 9.35 -1.38
N VAL A 291 18.80 9.13 -0.22
CA VAL A 291 18.45 8.07 0.74
C VAL A 291 17.75 8.67 1.94
N ALA A 292 16.71 8.00 2.43
CA ALA A 292 15.98 8.37 3.63
C ALA A 292 15.62 7.11 4.45
N GLY A 293 14.90 7.29 5.56
CA GLY A 293 14.43 6.19 6.40
C GLY A 293 15.41 5.83 7.53
N PRO A 294 15.26 4.66 8.16
CA PRO A 294 16.11 4.26 9.28
C PRO A 294 17.63 4.30 9.01
N ALA A 295 18.04 4.12 7.75
CA ALA A 295 19.44 4.26 7.31
C ALA A 295 20.03 5.67 7.49
N THR A 296 19.20 6.68 7.81
CA THR A 296 19.62 8.07 7.96
C THR A 296 19.29 8.64 9.34
N ASN A 297 18.87 7.83 10.32
CA ASN A 297 18.40 8.34 11.63
C ASN A 297 19.50 8.96 12.52
N THR A 298 20.78 8.74 12.21
CA THR A 298 21.91 9.31 12.97
C THR A 298 22.99 9.81 12.01
N SER A 299 23.81 10.76 12.45
CA SER A 299 24.95 11.25 11.67
C SER A 299 25.88 10.12 11.24
N ALA A 300 26.19 9.18 12.14
CA ALA A 300 27.01 8.02 11.82
C ALA A 300 26.39 7.12 10.73
N ALA A 301 25.06 6.99 10.70
CA ALA A 301 24.36 6.24 9.66
C ALA A 301 24.40 6.97 8.31
N ILE A 302 24.19 8.29 8.31
CA ILE A 302 24.32 9.16 7.13
C ILE A 302 25.74 9.08 6.55
N ASP A 303 26.77 9.25 7.38
CA ASP A 303 28.18 9.15 6.96
C ASP A 303 28.48 7.79 6.34
N LEU A 304 27.88 6.72 6.90
CA LEU A 304 28.06 5.37 6.38
C LEU A 304 27.32 5.15 5.06
N VAL A 305 26.12 5.73 4.88
CA VAL A 305 25.43 5.74 3.58
C VAL A 305 26.33 6.39 2.54
N GLU A 306 26.83 7.59 2.79
CA GLU A 306 27.69 8.32 1.84
C GLU A 306 28.96 7.53 1.53
N LYS A 307 29.64 7.01 2.55
CA LYS A 307 30.86 6.21 2.37
C LYS A 307 30.66 4.95 1.54
N LEU A 308 29.54 4.25 1.72
CA LEU A 308 29.28 2.97 1.06
C LEU A 308 28.69 3.12 -0.35
N SER A 309 27.83 4.11 -0.54
CA SER A 309 26.98 4.24 -1.74
C SER A 309 27.32 5.45 -2.60
N GLY A 310 28.06 6.43 -2.05
CA GLY A 310 28.24 7.75 -2.66
C GLY A 310 26.98 8.61 -2.70
N LEU A 311 25.88 8.14 -2.08
CA LEU A 311 24.60 8.83 -2.07
C LEU A 311 24.44 9.70 -0.83
N ARG A 312 23.65 10.74 -0.98
CA ARG A 312 23.26 11.64 0.10
C ARG A 312 22.15 11.03 0.93
N GLY A 313 22.36 10.92 2.25
CA GLY A 313 21.32 10.55 3.22
C GLY A 313 20.71 11.77 3.89
N ILE A 314 19.37 11.81 4.03
CA ILE A 314 18.66 12.88 4.74
C ILE A 314 17.73 12.29 5.79
N ASN A 315 17.89 12.72 7.05
CA ASN A 315 17.01 12.35 8.15
C ASN A 315 15.70 13.14 8.12
N VAL A 316 14.71 12.70 7.35
CA VAL A 316 13.40 13.40 7.25
C VAL A 316 12.63 13.56 8.57
N MET A 317 13.07 12.93 9.66
CA MET A 317 12.50 13.08 11.00
C MET A 317 13.16 14.20 11.81
N ASP A 318 14.33 14.69 11.37
CA ASP A 318 15.06 15.78 11.98
C ASP A 318 14.62 17.13 11.37
N PRO A 319 13.98 18.02 12.16
CA PRO A 319 13.54 19.33 11.69
C PRO A 319 14.65 20.16 11.04
N ASP A 320 15.90 20.02 11.50
CA ASP A 320 17.04 20.79 10.97
C ASP A 320 17.40 20.37 9.53
N SER A 321 16.99 19.16 9.12
CA SER A 321 17.19 18.65 7.75
C SER A 321 16.08 19.06 6.77
N VAL A 322 14.97 19.61 7.25
CA VAL A 322 13.81 19.95 6.40
C VAL A 322 14.16 20.97 5.30
N PRO A 323 14.94 22.04 5.55
CA PRO A 323 15.35 22.96 4.48
C PRO A 323 16.17 22.26 3.39
N GLU A 324 17.02 21.31 3.78
CA GLU A 324 17.82 20.52 2.85
C GLU A 324 16.95 19.61 2.00
N PHE A 325 16.03 18.86 2.63
CA PHE A 325 15.08 18.01 1.91
C PHE A 325 14.25 18.81 0.92
N ARG A 326 13.72 19.96 1.35
CA ARG A 326 12.97 20.89 0.49
C ARG A 326 13.78 21.35 -0.71
N SER A 327 15.05 21.72 -0.51
CA SER A 327 15.96 22.14 -1.59
C SER A 327 16.15 21.05 -2.65
N VAL A 328 16.30 19.79 -2.22
CA VAL A 328 16.38 18.66 -3.15
C VAL A 328 15.10 18.49 -3.97
N LEU A 329 13.92 18.56 -3.32
CA LEU A 329 12.64 18.46 -4.03
C LEU A 329 12.45 19.59 -5.03
N ALA A 330 12.74 20.83 -4.63
CA ALA A 330 12.68 22.02 -5.49
C ALA A 330 13.56 21.87 -6.73
N ALA A 331 14.82 21.45 -6.54
CA ALA A 331 15.76 21.23 -7.63
C ALA A 331 15.31 20.12 -8.59
N LYS A 332 14.81 19.00 -8.06
CA LYS A 332 14.40 17.83 -8.86
C LYS A 332 13.10 18.06 -9.62
N LEU A 333 12.18 18.82 -9.06
CA LEU A 333 10.92 19.19 -9.72
C LEU A 333 11.05 20.43 -10.61
N ASN A 334 12.19 21.14 -10.56
CA ASN A 334 12.40 22.43 -11.22
C ASN A 334 11.33 23.46 -10.80
N LEU A 335 11.06 23.53 -9.49
CA LEU A 335 10.08 24.42 -8.86
C LEU A 335 10.75 25.28 -7.78
N LYS A 336 10.13 26.42 -7.45
CA LYS A 336 10.45 27.17 -6.22
C LYS A 336 9.49 26.73 -5.12
N LEU A 337 10.05 26.24 -4.02
CA LEU A 337 9.30 25.87 -2.82
C LEU A 337 9.60 26.92 -1.74
N ASP A 338 9.17 28.16 -1.95
CA ASP A 338 9.37 29.25 -0.99
C ASP A 338 8.29 29.20 0.12
#